data_AF-A0A521T541-F1
#
_entry.id   AF-A0A521T541-F1
#
_cell.length_a   1.000
_cell.length_b   1.000
_cell.length_c   1.000
_cell.angle_alpha   90.00
_cell.angle_beta   90.00
_cell.angle_gamma   90.00
#
_symmetry.space_group_name_H-M   'P 1'
#
loop_
_entity.id
_entity.type
_entity.pdbx_description
1 polymer ?
#
loop_
_entity_poly.entity_id
_entity_poly.type
_entity_poly.pdbx_seq_one_letter_code
_entity_poly.pdbx_strand_id
1 'polypeptide(L)'
;MTWERTRQSWLARIDRALRRYLPPNLYGRFEPDLDQRSDVEWRRLILLNILWTEGGHRERGLIARVEVALGRGCFGVRPASAFASDMQFIRRMLGEFGHRIRYRRAGERRGYWIHGRLEFDDRIVRQIAATVAEVSPLQAAIQVRLTPGERVWQGVTLSEFIVEQGIRRRMAKDPGLTSVQARRLTIETLYRLDE
;
A
#
# COMPACT_ATOMS: atom_id res chain seq x y z
N MET A 1 -23.68 -20.87 -2.50
CA MET A 1 -22.47 -20.40 -1.80
C MET A 1 -22.93 -19.40 -0.75
N THR A 2 -22.84 -19.74 0.55
CA THR A 2 -23.46 -18.99 1.64
C THR A 2 -22.66 -17.71 1.96
N TRP A 3 -23.38 -16.62 2.26
CA TRP A 3 -22.84 -15.31 2.66
C TRP A 3 -21.71 -15.41 3.71
N GLU A 4 -21.85 -16.34 4.66
CA GLU A 4 -20.86 -16.68 5.69
C GLU A 4 -19.48 -17.05 5.11
N ARG A 5 -19.44 -17.89 4.06
CA ARG A 5 -18.16 -18.33 3.45
C ARG A 5 -17.47 -17.20 2.70
N THR A 6 -18.25 -16.33 2.05
CA THR A 6 -17.72 -15.15 1.36
C THR A 6 -17.15 -14.15 2.35
N ARG A 7 -17.85 -13.92 3.47
CA ARG A 7 -17.39 -13.07 4.56
C ARG A 7 -16.09 -13.59 5.19
N GLN A 8 -16.01 -14.90 5.46
CA GLN A 8 -14.81 -15.49 6.05
C GLN A 8 -13.59 -15.41 5.13
N SER A 9 -13.75 -15.72 3.84
CA SER A 9 -12.68 -15.55 2.84
C SER A 9 -12.21 -14.09 2.75
N TRP A 10 -13.14 -13.15 2.81
CA TRP A 10 -12.85 -11.72 2.81
C TRP A 10 -12.08 -11.27 4.07
N LEU A 11 -12.52 -11.68 5.26
CA LEU A 11 -11.87 -11.36 6.53
C LEU A 11 -10.46 -11.97 6.62
N ALA A 12 -10.27 -13.20 6.17
CA ALA A 12 -8.94 -13.83 6.10
C ALA A 12 -7.98 -13.06 5.17
N ARG A 13 -8.50 -12.50 4.07
CA ARG A 13 -7.70 -11.65 3.17
C ARG A 13 -7.32 -10.31 3.81
N ILE A 14 -8.25 -9.68 4.53
CA ILE A 14 -7.97 -8.48 5.32
C ILE A 14 -6.93 -8.80 6.38
N ASP A 15 -7.08 -9.91 7.10
CA ASP A 15 -6.16 -10.31 8.17
C ASP A 15 -4.72 -10.42 7.70
N ARG A 16 -4.51 -11.09 6.56
CA ARG A 16 -3.20 -11.24 5.95
C ARG A 16 -2.58 -9.88 5.60
N ALA A 17 -3.39 -8.93 5.11
CA ALA A 17 -2.93 -7.58 4.84
C ALA A 17 -2.57 -6.85 6.14
N LEU A 18 -3.41 -6.94 7.18
CA LEU A 18 -3.17 -6.31 8.48
C LEU A 18 -1.86 -6.79 9.11
N ARG A 19 -1.60 -8.11 9.12
CA ARG A 19 -0.36 -8.70 9.63
C ARG A 19 0.89 -8.22 8.89
N ARG A 20 0.75 -7.84 7.61
CA ARG A 20 1.85 -7.34 6.79
C ARG A 20 2.18 -5.88 7.10
N TYR A 21 1.18 -5.07 7.41
CA TYR A 21 1.33 -3.61 7.50
C TYR A 21 1.36 -3.07 8.94
N LEU A 22 0.79 -3.80 9.90
CA LEU A 22 0.82 -3.41 11.31
C LEU A 22 2.02 -4.04 12.02
N PRO A 23 2.72 -3.27 12.88
CA PRO A 23 3.72 -3.81 13.78
C PRO A 23 3.17 -4.99 14.60
N PRO A 24 3.93 -6.10 14.76
CA PRO A 24 3.46 -7.29 15.47
C PRO A 24 2.97 -7.01 16.88
N ASN A 25 3.61 -6.07 17.58
CA ASN A 25 3.25 -5.64 18.93
C ASN A 25 1.91 -4.89 19.01
N LEU A 26 1.51 -4.18 17.94
CA LEU A 26 0.21 -3.52 17.85
C LEU A 26 -0.88 -4.51 17.42
N TYR A 27 -0.57 -5.36 16.44
CA TYR A 27 -1.50 -6.37 15.95
C TYR A 27 -1.81 -7.43 17.02
N GLY A 28 -0.81 -7.84 17.82
CA GLY A 28 -0.96 -8.84 18.88
C GLY A 28 -1.83 -8.43 20.08
N ARG A 29 -2.43 -7.22 20.06
CA ARG A 29 -3.38 -6.76 21.09
C ARG A 29 -4.83 -7.13 20.81
N PHE A 30 -5.09 -7.71 19.65
CA PHE A 30 -6.41 -8.18 19.24
C PHE A 30 -6.47 -9.69 19.33
N GLU A 31 -7.68 -10.24 19.45
CA GLU A 31 -7.90 -11.69 19.49
C GLU A 31 -7.16 -12.37 18.31
N PRO A 32 -6.25 -13.33 18.57
CA PRO A 32 -5.49 -14.00 17.51
C PRO A 32 -6.36 -14.89 16.62
N ASP A 33 -7.45 -15.44 17.15
CA ASP A 33 -8.40 -16.26 16.40
C ASP A 33 -9.39 -15.38 15.62
N LEU A 34 -9.43 -15.57 14.30
CA LEU A 34 -10.29 -14.77 13.40
C LEU A 34 -11.77 -15.01 13.66
N ASP A 35 -12.13 -16.23 14.03
CA ASP A 35 -13.52 -16.63 14.23
C ASP A 35 -14.08 -16.12 15.57
N GLN A 36 -13.20 -15.74 16.49
CA GLN A 36 -13.58 -15.21 17.80
C GLN A 36 -13.62 -13.67 17.83
N ARG A 37 -13.14 -13.00 16.78
CA ARG A 37 -13.13 -11.54 16.72
C ARG A 37 -14.53 -10.97 16.59
N SER A 38 -14.83 -10.05 17.50
CA SER A 38 -16.03 -9.22 17.41
C SER A 38 -15.96 -8.23 16.23
N ASP A 39 -17.13 -7.80 15.74
CA ASP A 39 -17.21 -6.74 14.72
C ASP A 39 -16.51 -5.44 15.18
N VAL A 40 -16.51 -5.18 16.49
CA VAL A 40 -15.83 -4.03 17.09
C VAL A 40 -14.31 -4.14 16.96
N GLU A 41 -13.75 -5.33 17.18
CA GLU A 41 -12.31 -5.57 17.01
C GLU A 41 -11.90 -5.44 15.55
N TRP A 42 -12.67 -6.03 14.64
CA TRP A 42 -12.45 -5.85 13.21
C TRP A 42 -12.46 -4.38 12.80
N ARG A 43 -13.43 -3.62 13.31
CA ARG A 43 -13.54 -2.18 13.04
C ARG A 43 -12.32 -1.41 13.55
N ARG A 44 -11.86 -1.72 14.77
CA ARG A 44 -10.66 -1.11 15.37
C ARG A 44 -9.38 -1.47 14.64
N LEU A 45 -9.22 -2.73 14.22
CA LEU A 45 -8.07 -3.20 13.46
C LEU A 45 -7.94 -2.49 12.12
N ILE A 46 -9.04 -2.40 11.37
CA ILE A 46 -9.06 -1.74 10.06
C ILE A 46 -8.84 -0.24 10.25
N LEU A 47 -9.47 0.37 11.25
CA LEU A 47 -9.25 1.77 11.58
C LEU A 47 -7.79 2.06 11.94
N LEU A 48 -7.18 1.22 12.77
CA LEU A 48 -5.76 1.30 13.12
C LEU A 48 -4.88 1.16 11.88
N ASN A 49 -5.16 0.20 10.99
CA ASN A 49 -4.40 0.02 9.76
C ASN A 49 -4.47 1.24 8.84
N ILE A 50 -5.66 1.82 8.61
CA ILE A 50 -5.80 3.03 7.79
C ILE A 50 -5.02 4.20 8.41
N LEU A 51 -5.08 4.37 9.73
CA LEU A 51 -4.30 5.38 10.44
C LEU A 51 -2.79 5.11 10.34
N TRP A 52 -2.41 3.84 10.36
CA TRP A 52 -1.02 3.39 10.32
C TRP A 52 -0.40 3.42 8.93
N THR A 53 -1.15 3.30 7.85
CA THR A 53 -0.61 3.29 6.49
C THR A 53 -0.84 4.60 5.75
N GLU A 54 -2.04 5.16 5.85
CA GLU A 54 -2.44 6.31 5.03
C GLU A 54 -2.33 7.64 5.79
N GLY A 55 -2.82 7.70 7.03
CA GLY A 55 -2.94 8.97 7.77
C GLY A 55 -3.80 10.02 7.04
N GLY A 56 -3.92 11.23 7.58
CA GLY A 56 -4.50 12.37 6.84
C GLY A 56 -6.01 12.34 6.62
N HIS A 57 -6.73 11.41 7.24
CA HIS A 57 -8.17 11.29 7.07
C HIS A 57 -8.95 12.00 8.18
N ARG A 58 -10.08 12.62 7.83
CA ARG A 58 -11.06 13.11 8.81
C ARG A 58 -11.97 11.97 9.26
N GLU A 59 -12.68 12.16 10.36
CA GLU A 59 -13.63 11.19 10.92
C GLU A 59 -14.55 10.56 9.85
N ARG A 60 -15.29 11.38 9.08
CA ARG A 60 -16.19 10.87 8.04
C ARG A 60 -15.48 10.01 7.00
N GLY A 61 -14.25 10.38 6.63
CA GLY A 61 -13.46 9.62 5.65
C GLY A 61 -12.96 8.29 6.22
N LEU A 62 -12.57 8.28 7.50
CA LEU A 62 -12.20 7.04 8.19
C LEU A 62 -13.41 6.09 8.32
N ILE A 63 -14.55 6.60 8.77
CA ILE A 63 -15.79 5.81 8.88
C ILE A 63 -16.14 5.17 7.53
N ALA A 64 -16.21 5.98 6.46
CA ALA A 64 -16.56 5.48 5.13
C ALA A 64 -15.61 4.37 4.63
N ARG A 65 -14.31 4.50 4.88
CA ARG A 65 -13.33 3.48 4.48
C ARG A 65 -13.46 2.19 5.25
N VAL A 66 -13.73 2.28 6.56
CA VAL A 66 -13.97 1.08 7.36
C VAL A 66 -15.29 0.41 6.94
N GLU A 67 -16.33 1.18 6.59
CA GLU A 67 -17.57 0.64 6.02
C GLU A 67 -17.37 -0.03 4.66
N VAL A 68 -16.48 0.49 3.80
CA VAL A 68 -16.10 -0.19 2.56
C VAL A 68 -15.44 -1.54 2.85
N ALA A 69 -14.65 -1.63 3.93
CA ALA A 69 -13.94 -2.85 4.28
C ALA A 69 -14.81 -3.88 5.03
N LEU A 70 -15.73 -3.46 5.90
CA LEU A 70 -16.54 -4.36 6.74
C LEU A 70 -18.01 -4.47 6.34
N GLY A 71 -18.46 -3.63 5.42
CA GLY A 71 -19.86 -3.47 5.09
C GLY A 71 -20.45 -2.19 5.70
N ARG A 72 -21.44 -1.65 4.99
CA ARG A 72 -22.14 -0.43 5.37
C ARG A 72 -22.86 -0.61 6.71
N GLY A 73 -22.78 0.40 7.58
CA GLY A 73 -23.44 0.35 8.88
C GLY A 73 -22.66 -0.42 9.96
N CYS A 74 -21.40 -0.80 9.72
CA CYS A 74 -20.59 -1.51 10.73
C CYS A 74 -20.31 -0.69 12.02
N PHE A 75 -20.57 0.62 12.01
CA PHE A 75 -20.54 1.48 13.21
C PHE A 75 -21.91 1.58 13.92
N GLY A 76 -22.95 0.92 13.41
CA GLY A 76 -24.30 0.95 13.95
C GLY A 76 -25.00 2.29 13.76
N VAL A 77 -26.07 2.51 14.56
CA VAL A 77 -26.98 3.66 14.44
C VAL A 77 -26.32 4.99 14.82
N ARG A 78 -25.26 4.96 15.65
CA ARG A 78 -24.56 6.15 16.16
C ARG A 78 -23.08 6.14 15.74
N PRO A 79 -22.79 6.35 14.45
CA PRO A 79 -21.44 6.09 13.93
C PRO A 79 -20.35 6.95 14.55
N ALA A 80 -20.64 8.23 14.82
CA ALA A 80 -19.70 9.13 15.47
C ALA A 80 -19.32 8.68 16.90
N SER A 81 -20.27 8.13 17.66
CA SER A 81 -20.03 7.65 19.03
C SER A 81 -19.21 6.36 19.03
N ALA A 82 -19.55 5.42 18.15
CA ALA A 82 -18.77 4.20 17.95
C ALA A 82 -17.34 4.53 17.51
N PHE A 83 -17.19 5.44 16.55
CA PHE A 83 -15.88 5.93 16.10
C PHE A 83 -15.08 6.57 17.23
N ALA A 84 -15.69 7.44 18.04
CA ALA A 84 -15.00 8.09 19.17
C ALA A 84 -14.49 7.06 20.20
N SER A 85 -15.31 6.04 20.49
CA SER A 85 -14.96 4.94 21.40
C SER A 85 -13.81 4.10 20.86
N ASP A 86 -13.85 3.76 19.57
CA ASP A 86 -12.78 3.01 18.91
C ASP A 86 -11.48 3.82 18.85
N MET A 87 -11.55 5.12 18.54
CA MET A 87 -10.40 6.02 18.57
C MET A 87 -9.80 6.14 19.97
N GLN A 88 -10.62 6.13 21.04
CA GLN A 88 -10.12 6.15 22.41
C GLN A 88 -9.37 4.86 22.76
N PHE A 89 -9.89 3.70 22.33
CA PHE A 89 -9.19 2.43 22.46
C PHE A 89 -7.84 2.45 21.73
N ILE A 90 -7.82 2.86 20.47
CA ILE A 90 -6.60 2.92 19.65
C ILE A 90 -5.58 3.91 20.26
N ARG A 91 -6.02 5.06 20.77
CA ARG A 91 -5.13 6.03 21.44
C ARG A 91 -4.43 5.43 22.65
N ARG A 92 -5.18 4.71 23.50
CA ARG A 92 -4.60 4.05 24.69
C ARG A 92 -3.58 3.00 24.28
N MET A 93 -3.95 2.12 23.36
CA MET A 93 -3.06 1.09 22.83
C MET A 93 -1.77 1.70 22.25
N LEU A 94 -1.87 2.69 21.38
CA LEU A 94 -0.70 3.34 20.78
C LEU A 94 0.19 4.02 21.83
N GLY A 95 -0.42 4.60 22.86
CA GLY A 95 0.29 5.24 23.97
C GLY A 95 1.22 4.30 24.72
N GLU A 96 0.84 3.03 24.88
CA GLU A 96 1.66 1.98 25.51
C GLU A 96 2.95 1.68 24.72
N PHE A 97 2.99 2.04 23.43
CA PHE A 97 4.14 1.85 22.54
C PHE A 97 4.82 3.17 22.16
N GLY A 98 4.55 4.25 22.91
CA GLY A 98 5.18 5.56 22.67
C GLY A 98 4.62 6.32 21.46
N HIS A 99 3.57 5.81 20.81
CA HIS A 99 2.92 6.47 19.67
C HIS A 99 1.77 7.35 20.14
N ARG A 100 1.47 8.41 19.38
CA ARG A 100 0.37 9.34 19.70
C ARG A 100 -0.44 9.71 18.48
N ILE A 101 -1.77 9.61 18.57
CA ILE A 101 -2.64 10.15 17.53
C ILE A 101 -2.73 11.68 17.66
N ARG A 102 -2.48 12.38 16.56
CA ARG A 102 -2.64 13.84 16.43
C ARG A 102 -3.71 14.15 15.39
N TYR A 103 -4.35 15.31 15.52
CA TYR A 103 -5.25 15.84 14.49
C TYR A 103 -4.70 17.16 13.97
N ARG A 104 -4.49 17.26 12.66
CA ARG A 104 -4.06 18.49 11.99
C ARG A 104 -5.27 19.18 11.37
N ARG A 105 -5.49 20.46 11.71
CA ARG A 105 -6.66 21.25 11.27
C ARG A 105 -6.46 21.98 9.94
N ALA A 106 -5.22 22.28 9.54
CA ALA A 106 -4.90 23.12 8.38
C ALA A 106 -3.72 22.57 7.55
N GLY A 107 -3.71 22.92 6.25
CA GLY A 107 -2.75 22.46 5.24
C GLY A 107 -3.23 21.25 4.44
N GLU A 108 -2.43 20.82 3.45
CA GLU A 108 -2.73 19.68 2.58
C GLU A 108 -2.95 18.37 3.35
N ARG A 109 -2.35 18.26 4.54
CA ARG A 109 -2.39 17.08 5.41
C ARG A 109 -3.42 17.18 6.54
N ARG A 110 -4.65 17.64 6.26
CA ARG A 110 -5.72 17.79 7.27
C ARG A 110 -6.38 16.46 7.64
N GLY A 111 -6.22 16.01 8.89
CA GLY A 111 -6.84 14.78 9.38
C GLY A 111 -6.12 14.19 10.60
N TYR A 112 -6.41 12.93 10.91
CA TYR A 112 -5.76 12.15 11.96
C TYR A 112 -4.45 11.52 11.47
N TRP A 113 -3.43 11.53 12.32
CA TRP A 113 -2.09 11.00 12.04
C TRP A 113 -1.52 10.32 13.27
N ILE A 114 -0.66 9.32 13.08
CA ILE A 114 0.11 8.70 14.17
C ILE A 114 1.50 9.34 14.20
N HIS A 115 1.81 9.99 15.31
CA HIS A 115 3.14 10.54 15.59
C HIS A 115 4.01 9.49 16.28
N GLY A 116 5.30 9.46 15.95
CA GLY A 116 6.26 8.47 16.44
C GLY A 116 6.31 7.18 15.62
N ARG A 117 5.61 7.12 14.48
CA ARG A 117 5.77 6.05 13.49
C ARG A 117 7.04 6.32 12.67
N LEU A 118 7.91 5.34 12.50
CA LEU A 118 8.93 5.39 11.44
C LEU A 118 8.18 5.37 10.10
N GLU A 119 8.27 6.45 9.31
CA GLU A 119 7.52 6.56 8.04
C GLU A 119 7.85 5.41 7.08
N PHE A 120 9.06 4.84 7.20
CA PHE A 120 9.55 3.69 6.46
C PHE A 120 10.48 2.84 7.33
N ASP A 121 10.58 1.54 7.03
CA ASP A 121 11.64 0.67 7.55
C ASP A 121 13.01 1.20 7.10
N ASP A 122 14.03 1.20 7.96
CA ASP A 122 15.38 1.69 7.64
C ASP A 122 15.99 1.02 6.41
N ARG A 123 15.61 -0.23 6.10
CA ARG A 123 15.99 -0.91 4.86
C ARG A 123 15.36 -0.26 3.64
N ILE A 124 14.07 0.09 3.72
CA ILE A 124 13.35 0.77 2.64
C ILE A 124 13.90 2.19 2.47
N VAL A 125 14.16 2.92 3.56
CA VAL A 125 14.81 4.24 3.49
C VAL A 125 16.16 4.13 2.79
N ARG A 126 16.98 3.14 3.16
CA ARG A 126 18.28 2.91 2.52
C ARG A 126 18.16 2.48 1.06
N GLN A 127 17.18 1.67 0.71
CA GLN A 127 16.91 1.30 -0.69
C GLN A 127 16.47 2.52 -1.50
N ILE A 128 15.53 3.32 -0.99
CA ILE A 128 15.12 4.57 -1.64
C ILE A 128 16.31 5.51 -1.78
N ALA A 129 17.12 5.68 -0.73
CA ALA A 129 18.30 6.53 -0.76
C ALA A 129 19.35 6.02 -1.76
N ALA A 130 19.59 4.71 -1.84
CA ALA A 130 20.50 4.11 -2.81
C ALA A 130 19.98 4.30 -4.24
N THR A 131 18.70 4.02 -4.49
CA THR A 131 18.06 4.24 -5.79
C THR A 131 18.09 5.72 -6.18
N VAL A 132 17.83 6.63 -5.25
CA VAL A 132 17.90 8.08 -5.51
C VAL A 132 19.35 8.53 -5.75
N ALA A 133 20.33 7.95 -5.05
CA ALA A 133 21.75 8.25 -5.28
C ALA A 133 22.24 7.77 -6.66
N GLU A 134 21.62 6.72 -7.21
CA GLU A 134 21.87 6.26 -8.59
C GLU A 134 21.19 7.15 -9.64
N VAL A 135 20.16 7.92 -9.27
CA VAL A 135 19.50 8.85 -10.18
C VAL A 135 20.33 10.13 -10.29
N SER A 136 20.85 10.40 -11.49
CA SER A 136 21.56 11.64 -11.76
C SER A 136 20.67 12.86 -11.47
N PRO A 137 21.13 13.85 -10.69
CA PRO A 137 20.38 15.09 -10.44
C PRO A 137 19.96 15.80 -11.74
N LEU A 138 20.76 15.66 -12.80
CA LEU A 138 20.44 16.16 -14.14
C LEU A 138 19.24 15.43 -14.74
N GLN A 139 19.16 14.10 -14.61
CA GLN A 139 18.02 13.31 -15.08
C GLN A 139 16.74 13.66 -14.32
N ALA A 140 16.83 13.84 -12.99
CA ALA A 140 15.70 14.29 -12.19
C ALA A 140 15.21 15.69 -12.61
N ALA A 141 16.13 16.62 -12.85
CA ALA A 141 15.81 17.98 -13.32
C ALA A 141 15.15 17.98 -14.71
N ILE A 142 15.59 17.10 -15.62
CA ILE A 142 14.97 16.91 -16.93
C ILE A 142 13.55 16.34 -16.74
N GLN A 143 13.39 15.30 -15.93
CA GLN A 143 12.11 14.62 -15.72
C GLN A 143 11.01 15.56 -15.19
N VAL A 144 11.37 16.47 -14.28
CA VAL A 144 10.44 17.46 -13.73
C VAL A 144 9.94 18.45 -14.80
N ARG A 145 10.77 18.73 -15.81
CA ARG A 145 10.45 19.67 -16.90
C ARG A 145 9.64 19.06 -18.04
N LEU A 146 9.57 17.72 -18.11
CA LEU A 146 8.78 17.04 -19.15
C LEU A 146 7.28 17.23 -18.91
N THR A 147 6.57 17.63 -19.96
CA THR A 147 5.11 17.60 -20.05
C THR A 147 4.56 16.17 -19.99
N PRO A 148 3.27 15.96 -19.70
CA PRO A 148 2.67 14.63 -19.72
C PRO A 148 2.89 13.87 -21.03
N GLY A 149 2.79 14.54 -22.19
CA GLY A 149 3.02 13.92 -23.50
C GLY A 149 4.46 13.47 -23.70
N GLU A 150 5.44 14.29 -23.30
CA GLU A 150 6.86 13.93 -23.39
C GLU A 150 7.22 12.78 -22.45
N ARG A 151 6.59 12.68 -21.27
CA ARG A 151 6.76 11.53 -20.35
C ARG A 151 6.23 10.24 -20.96
N VAL A 152 5.07 10.30 -21.62
CA VAL A 152 4.54 9.14 -22.36
C VAL A 152 5.52 8.74 -23.45
N TRP A 153 6.02 9.71 -24.23
CA TRP A 153 6.93 9.40 -25.31
C TRP A 153 8.24 8.80 -24.82
N GLN A 154 8.83 9.38 -23.77
CA GLN A 154 10.00 8.84 -23.08
C GLN A 154 9.78 7.39 -22.61
N GLY A 155 8.60 7.09 -22.05
CA GLY A 155 8.24 5.73 -21.62
C GLY A 155 8.20 4.73 -22.78
N VAL A 156 7.65 5.12 -23.93
CA VAL A 156 7.65 4.27 -25.13
C VAL A 156 9.06 4.08 -25.67
N THR A 157 9.85 5.15 -25.82
CA THR A 157 11.23 5.06 -26.32
C THR A 157 12.09 4.16 -25.42
N LEU A 158 11.96 4.28 -24.08
CA LEU A 158 12.65 3.40 -23.14
C LEU A 158 12.21 1.94 -23.30
N SER A 159 10.92 1.69 -23.49
CA SER A 159 10.39 0.35 -23.70
C SER A 159 10.92 -0.28 -24.99
N GLU A 160 10.97 0.49 -26.07
CA GLU A 160 11.55 0.06 -27.35
C GLU A 160 13.04 -0.26 -27.22
N PHE A 161 13.80 0.61 -26.54
CA PHE A 161 15.22 0.39 -26.27
C PHE A 161 15.45 -0.91 -25.49
N ILE A 162 14.68 -1.16 -24.44
CA ILE A 162 14.78 -2.39 -23.64
C ILE A 162 14.52 -3.63 -24.50
N VAL A 163 13.48 -3.61 -25.33
CA VAL A 163 13.18 -4.70 -26.26
C VAL A 163 14.33 -4.93 -27.22
N GLU A 164 14.89 -3.86 -27.79
CA GLU A 164 16.02 -3.95 -28.72
C GLU A 164 17.28 -4.53 -28.04
N GLN A 165 17.61 -4.10 -26.83
CA GLN A 165 18.72 -4.67 -26.06
C GLN A 165 18.47 -6.15 -25.74
N GLY A 166 17.23 -6.52 -25.43
CA GLY A 166 16.83 -7.91 -25.22
C GLY A 166 17.03 -8.79 -26.45
N ILE A 167 16.63 -8.30 -27.63
CA ILE A 167 16.85 -8.96 -28.93
C ILE A 167 18.35 -9.20 -29.16
N ARG A 168 19.16 -8.13 -29.07
CA ARG A 168 20.62 -8.20 -29.29
C ARG A 168 21.28 -9.22 -28.35
N ARG A 169 20.92 -9.21 -27.07
CA ARG A 169 21.45 -10.17 -26.08
C ARG A 169 21.05 -11.61 -26.38
N ARG A 170 19.82 -11.86 -26.86
CA ARG A 170 19.38 -13.21 -27.23
C ARG A 170 20.11 -13.73 -28.46
N MET A 171 20.23 -12.92 -29.50
CA MET A 171 20.96 -13.29 -30.70
C MET A 171 22.45 -13.52 -30.42
N ALA A 172 23.05 -12.78 -29.48
CA ALA A 172 24.42 -13.02 -29.04
C ALA A 172 24.58 -14.35 -28.28
N LYS A 173 23.55 -14.79 -27.54
CA LYS A 173 23.56 -16.06 -26.79
C LYS A 173 23.24 -17.27 -27.66
N ASP A 174 22.39 -17.09 -28.67
CA ASP A 174 22.01 -18.11 -29.63
C ASP A 174 22.07 -17.51 -31.05
N PRO A 175 23.24 -17.64 -31.72
CA PRO A 175 23.45 -17.08 -33.06
C PRO A 175 22.55 -17.66 -34.14
N GLY A 176 21.86 -18.78 -33.87
CA GLY A 176 20.90 -19.39 -34.79
C GLY A 176 19.53 -18.67 -34.82
N LEU A 177 19.27 -17.76 -33.88
CA LEU A 177 18.02 -17.02 -33.83
C LEU A 177 17.96 -15.89 -34.86
N THR A 178 16.88 -15.87 -35.63
CA THR A 178 16.51 -14.70 -36.41
C THR A 178 16.06 -13.54 -35.51
N SER A 179 16.18 -12.31 -36.00
CA SER A 179 15.71 -11.11 -35.28
C SER A 179 14.23 -11.18 -34.89
N VAL A 180 13.39 -11.77 -35.74
CA VAL A 180 11.95 -11.95 -35.50
C VAL A 180 11.69 -12.93 -34.35
N GLN A 181 12.40 -14.07 -34.34
CA GLN A 181 12.30 -15.06 -33.26
C GLN A 181 12.82 -14.49 -31.93
N ALA A 182 13.97 -13.80 -31.96
CA ALA A 182 14.54 -13.14 -30.79
C ALA A 182 13.60 -12.05 -30.22
N ARG A 183 12.92 -11.28 -31.08
CA ARG A 183 11.91 -10.28 -30.68
C ARG A 183 10.71 -10.94 -30.03
N ARG A 184 10.15 -11.97 -30.67
CA ARG A 184 9.00 -12.71 -30.13
C ARG A 184 9.31 -13.24 -28.73
N LEU A 185 10.42 -13.95 -28.56
CA LEU A 185 10.81 -14.52 -27.27
C LEU A 185 11.11 -13.44 -26.20
N THR A 186 11.66 -12.29 -26.60
CA THR A 186 11.91 -11.16 -25.69
C THR A 186 10.60 -10.57 -25.18
N ILE A 187 9.63 -10.33 -26.06
CA ILE A 187 8.30 -9.83 -25.70
C ILE A 187 7.58 -10.86 -24.82
N GLU A 188 7.56 -12.14 -25.20
CA GLU A 188 6.95 -13.21 -24.40
C GLU A 188 7.53 -13.29 -22.98
N THR A 189 8.83 -13.00 -22.81
CA THR A 189 9.46 -12.98 -21.49
C THR A 189 9.14 -11.71 -20.71
N LEU A 190 9.09 -10.54 -21.36
CA LEU A 190 8.77 -9.27 -20.69
C LEU A 190 7.30 -9.18 -20.26
N TYR A 191 6.39 -9.83 -20.99
CA TYR A 191 4.95 -9.81 -20.71
C TYR A 191 4.42 -11.10 -20.06
N ARG A 192 5.30 -12.07 -19.77
CA ARG A 192 5.04 -13.03 -18.69
C ARG A 192 5.15 -12.29 -17.36
N LEU A 193 4.10 -11.55 -17.03
CA LEU A 193 3.80 -11.23 -15.63
C LEU A 193 3.47 -12.58 -14.98
N ASP A 194 4.29 -12.97 -14.01
CA ASP A 194 4.23 -14.25 -13.30
C ASP A 194 2.78 -14.67 -12.98
N GLU A 195 2.44 -15.91 -13.36
CA GLU A 195 1.48 -16.74 -12.61
C GLU A 195 2.01 -17.00 -11.19
#